data_AF-A0A1B9LTG2-F1
#
_entry.id   AF-A0A1B9LTG2-F1
#
_cell.length_a   1.000
_cell.length_b   1.000
_cell.length_c   1.000
_cell.angle_alpha   90.00
_cell.angle_beta   90.00
_cell.angle_gamma   90.00
#
_symmetry.space_group_name_H-M   'P 1'
#
loop_
_entity.id
_entity.type
_entity.pdbx_description
1 polymer ?
#
loop_
_entity_poly.entity_id
_entity_poly.type
_entity_poly.pdbx_seq_one_letter_code
_entity_poly.pdbx_strand_id
1 'polypeptide(L)' 'MPTKARKTWAQQLQQNHSVTIAMSCAIVGLSRCAYYYQPKLPDDSVIVSVLNAIVDRHLR' A
#
# COMPACT_ATOMS: atom_id res chain seq x y z
N MET A 1 8.68 9.03 7.05
CA MET A 1 8.85 7.63 6.60
C MET A 1 7.56 7.13 5.96
N PRO A 2 7.58 6.52 4.75
CA PRO A 2 6.37 6.10 4.05
C PRO A 2 5.51 5.10 4.84
N THR A 3 4.19 5.17 4.72
CA THR A 3 3.25 4.30 5.45
C THR A 3 3.47 2.82 5.16
N LYS A 4 3.81 2.47 3.90
CA LYS A 4 4.12 1.08 3.50
C LYS A 4 5.32 0.53 4.26
N ALA A 5 6.40 1.31 4.38
CA ALA A 5 7.60 0.92 5.11
C ALA A 5 7.32 0.71 6.60
N ARG A 6 6.59 1.64 7.24
CA ARG A 6 6.18 1.50 8.64
C ARG A 6 5.31 0.26 8.88
N LYS A 7 4.41 -0.08 7.94
CA LYS A 7 3.60 -1.31 8.02
C LYS A 7 4.46 -2.57 7.97
N THR A 8 5.46 -2.62 7.07
CA THR A 8 6.42 -3.73 7.00
C THR A 8 7.21 -3.85 8.31
N TRP A 9 7.71 -2.75 8.85
CA TRP A 9 8.43 -2.77 10.13
C TRP A 9 7.57 -3.23 11.30
N ALA A 10 6.29 -2.80 11.35
CA ALA A 10 5.35 -3.28 12.36
C ALA A 10 5.13 -4.80 12.27
N GLN A 11 5.07 -5.36 11.05
CA GLN A 11 4.95 -6.82 10.84
C GLN A 11 6.22 -7.56 11.27
N GLN A 12 7.41 -7.03 10.95
CA GLN A 12 8.69 -7.61 11.37
C GLN A 12 8.83 -7.64 12.89
N LEU A 13 8.42 -6.56 13.58
CA LEU A 13 8.43 -6.53 15.05
C LEU A 13 7.54 -7.62 15.66
N GLN A 14 6.35 -7.84 15.09
CA GLN A 14 5.44 -8.91 15.55
C GLN A 14 6.07 -10.29 15.35
N GLN A 15 6.69 -10.53 14.19
CA GLN A 15 7.31 -11.81 13.85
C GLN A 15 8.54 -12.11 14.73
N ASN A 16 9.40 -11.10 14.96
CA ASN A 16 10.67 -11.30 15.64
C ASN A 16 10.56 -11.26 17.17
N HIS A 17 9.57 -10.55 17.71
CA HIS A 17 9.46 -10.29 19.15
C HIS A 17 8.11 -10.68 19.76
N SER A 18 7.21 -11.31 18.99
CA SER A 18 5.87 -11.73 19.43
C SER A 18 5.05 -10.61 20.10
N VAL A 19 5.30 -9.35 19.72
CA VAL A 19 4.58 -8.19 20.26
C VAL A 19 3.20 -8.05 19.61
N THR A 20 2.27 -7.39 20.30
CA THR A 20 0.93 -7.14 19.75
C THR A 20 0.96 -6.12 18.60
N ILE A 21 -0.08 -6.12 17.77
CA ILE A 21 -0.28 -5.11 16.71
C ILE A 21 -0.29 -3.69 17.29
N ALA A 22 -0.93 -3.49 18.45
CA ALA A 22 -1.01 -2.18 19.09
C ALA A 22 0.39 -1.66 19.49
N MET A 23 1.22 -2.52 20.08
CA MET A 23 2.59 -2.20 20.45
C MET A 23 3.46 -1.93 19.23
N SER A 24 3.42 -2.82 18.23
CA SER A 24 4.22 -2.65 17.02
C SER A 24 3.87 -1.35 16.29
N CYS A 25 2.58 -1.02 16.19
CA CYS A 25 2.08 0.24 15.63
C CYS A 25 2.56 1.47 16.41
N ALA A 26 2.54 1.43 17.75
CA ALA A 26 3.02 2.52 18.58
C ALA A 26 4.54 2.77 18.38
N ILE A 27 5.33 1.70 18.32
CA ILE A 27 6.79 1.78 18.12
C ILE A 27 7.13 2.41 16.78
N VAL A 28 6.47 2.00 15.69
CA VAL A 28 6.77 2.53 14.34
C VAL A 28 6.03 3.83 14.02
N GLY A 29 5.25 4.37 14.96
CA GLY A 29 4.43 5.56 14.76
C GLY A 29 3.39 5.41 13.64
N LEU A 30 2.67 4.29 13.62
CA LEU A 30 1.62 3.98 12.63
C LEU A 30 0.26 3.89 13.33
N SER A 31 -0.78 4.49 12.75
CA SER A 31 -2.14 4.30 13.28
C SER A 31 -2.62 2.87 12.97
N ARG A 32 -3.42 2.29 13.86
CA ARG A 32 -4.02 0.96 13.64
C ARG A 32 -4.89 0.93 12.37
N CYS A 33 -5.58 2.04 12.05
CA CYS A 33 -6.34 2.15 10.80
C CYS A 33 -5.43 2.04 9.57
N ALA A 34 -4.30 2.74 9.56
CA ALA A 34 -3.33 2.65 8.48
C ALA A 34 -2.66 1.27 8.40
N TYR A 35 -2.50 0.60 9.54
CA TYR A 35 -2.01 -0.78 9.58
C TYR A 35 -2.99 -1.75 8.89
N TYR A 36 -4.28 -1.69 9.20
CA TYR A 36 -5.27 -2.58 8.59
C TYR A 36 -5.63 -2.19 7.16
N TYR A 37 -5.50 -0.92 6.80
CA TYR A 37 -5.81 -0.46 5.45
C TYR A 37 -4.99 -1.21 4.39
N GLN A 38 -5.69 -1.86 3.48
CA GLN A 38 -5.13 -2.31 2.21
C GLN A 38 -5.54 -1.28 1.14
N PRO A 39 -4.57 -0.61 0.51
CA PRO A 39 -4.88 0.26 -0.61
C PRO A 39 -5.63 -0.54 -1.67
N LYS A 40 -6.84 -0.09 -2.01
CA LYS A 40 -7.50 -0.52 -3.24
C LYS A 40 -6.79 0.23 -4.35
N LEU A 41 -5.78 -0.37 -4.95
CA LEU A 41 -5.31 0.03 -6.26
C LEU A 41 -6.25 -0.67 -7.25
N PRO A 42 -7.26 0.02 -7.81
CA PRO A 42 -8.00 -0.57 -8.92
C PRO A 42 -7.00 -0.87 -10.04
N ASP A 43 -7.15 -2.03 -10.67
CA ASP A 43 -6.42 -2.34 -11.89
C ASP A 43 -6.84 -1.33 -12.97
N ASP A 44 -5.94 -0.41 -13.29
CA ASP A 44 -6.15 0.67 -14.25
C ASP A 44 -5.66 0.30 -15.66
N SER A 45 -5.25 -0.95 -15.87
CA SER A 45 -4.82 -1.47 -17.18
C SER A 45 -5.87 -1.24 -18.28
N VAL A 46 -7.16 -1.35 -17.94
CA VAL A 46 -8.26 -1.08 -18.88
C VAL A 46 -8.27 0.40 -19.30
N ILE A 47 -8.08 1.32 -18.36
CA ILE A 47 -8.05 2.75 -18.66
C ILE A 47 -6.83 3.08 -19.51
N VAL A 48 -5.66 2.55 -19.14
CA VAL A 48 -4.41 2.74 -19.89
C VAL A 48 -4.53 2.21 -21.32
N SER A 49 -5.09 1.01 -21.50
CA SER A 49 -5.28 0.42 -22.84
C SER A 49 -6.25 1.21 -23.71
N VAL A 50 -7.37 1.68 -23.16
CA VAL A 50 -8.33 2.54 -23.88
C VAL A 50 -7.68 3.86 -24.30
N LEU A 51 -6.94 4.52 -23.41
CA LEU A 51 -6.26 5.78 -23.72
C LEU A 51 -5.21 5.57 -24.83
N ASN A 52 -4.43 4.50 -24.77
CA ASN A 52 -3.46 4.18 -25.82
C ASN A 52 -4.14 3.90 -27.17
N ALA A 53 -5.28 3.20 -27.19
CA ALA A 53 -6.02 2.94 -28.42
C ALA A 53 -6.58 4.24 -29.06
N ILE A 54 -6.99 5.21 -28.25
CA ILE A 54 -7.43 6.53 -28.73
C ILE A 54 -6.24 7.29 -29.34
N VAL A 55 -5.09 7.30 -28.65
CA VAL A 55 -3.86 7.94 -29.14
C VAL A 55 -3.44 7.32 -30.47
N ASP A 56 -3.34 5.99 -30.55
CA ASP A 56 -2.98 5.29 -31.78
C ASP A 56 -3.92 5.58 -32.95
N ARG A 57 -5.22 5.76 -32.67
CA ARG A 57 -6.24 6.02 -33.69
C ARG A 57 -6.22 7.46 -34.22
N HIS A 58 -5.80 8.43 -33.41
CA HIS A 58 -6.00 9.86 -33.72
C HIS A 58 -4.72 10.69 -33.86
N LEU A 59 -3.57 10.18 -33.43
CA LEU A 59 -2.28 10.89 -33.45
C LEU A 59 -1.24 10.25 -34.37
N ARG A 60 -1.62 9.27 -35.20
CA ARG A 60 -0.75 8.62 -36.16
C ARG A 60 -0.99 9.09 -37.59
#